data_AF-A0A4R3M897-F1
#
_entry.id   AF-A0A4R3M897-F1
#
_cell.length_a   1.000
_cell.length_b   1.000
_cell.length_c   1.000
_cell.angle_alpha   90.00
_cell.angle_beta   90.00
_cell.angle_gamma   90.00
#
_symmetry.space_group_name_H-M   'P 1'
#
loop_
_entity.id
_entity.type
_entity.pdbx_description
1 polymer ?
#
loop_
_entity_poly.entity_id
_entity_poly.type
_entity_poly.pdbx_seq_one_letter_code
_entity_poly.pdbx_strand_id
1 'polypeptide(L)'
;MSAQDIERLKSDASGNTALSEVLAEAIPSFSTTDDAINFLESRGFEITAVELARAASDEARNEIPVGEGEGGYGALMRFVVEH
;
A
#
# COMPACT_ATOMS: atom_id res chain seq x y z
N MET A 1 2.10 -1.59 16.44
CA MET A 1 3.19 -0.89 15.74
C MET A 1 2.75 -0.61 14.31
N SER A 2 2.20 -1.62 13.62
CA SER A 2 1.44 -1.56 12.36
C SER A 2 0.65 -0.29 12.00
N ALA A 3 -0.15 0.31 12.90
CA ALA A 3 -0.89 1.54 12.56
C ALA A 3 0.06 2.71 12.22
N GLN A 4 1.18 2.83 12.93
CA GLN A 4 2.22 3.81 12.63
C GLN A 4 2.99 3.46 11.35
N ASP A 5 3.14 2.17 11.04
CA ASP A 5 3.77 1.72 9.80
C ASP A 5 2.86 1.95 8.58
N ILE A 6 1.53 1.82 8.71
CA ILE A 6 0.56 2.21 7.67
C ILE A 6 0.61 3.72 7.44
N GLU A 7 0.65 4.55 8.49
CA GLU A 7 0.77 6.00 8.34
C GLU A 7 2.11 6.41 7.73
N ARG A 8 3.21 5.75 8.13
CA ARG A 8 4.54 5.94 7.54
C ARG A 8 4.55 5.50 6.08
N LEU A 9 3.95 4.37 5.75
CA LEU A 9 3.82 3.86 4.39
C LEU A 9 3.01 4.83 3.54
N LYS A 10 1.89 5.35 4.06
CA LYS A 10 1.11 6.39 3.40
C LYS A 10 2.00 7.60 3.14
N SER A 11 2.63 8.19 4.16
CA SER A 11 3.51 9.35 3.99
C SER A 11 4.67 9.11 3.01
N ASP A 12 5.29 7.94 3.07
CA ASP A 12 6.47 7.60 2.27
C ASP A 12 6.10 7.17 0.85
N ALA A 13 4.87 6.72 0.57
CA ALA A 13 4.44 6.26 -0.75
C ALA A 13 3.32 7.13 -1.37
N SER A 14 2.75 8.08 -0.64
CA SER A 14 1.81 9.10 -1.13
C SER A 14 2.59 10.30 -1.68
N GLY A 15 3.09 10.18 -2.92
CA GLY A 15 3.79 11.27 -3.60
C GLY A 15 4.84 10.80 -4.61
N ASN A 16 5.76 11.69 -4.98
CA ASN A 16 6.91 11.40 -5.86
C ASN A 16 8.16 11.04 -5.05
N THR A 17 8.04 9.99 -4.26
CA THR A 17 9.13 9.46 -3.43
C THR A 17 9.73 8.22 -4.08
N ALA A 18 10.98 7.90 -3.73
CA ALA A 18 11.62 6.67 -4.22
C ALA A 18 10.85 5.40 -3.80
N LEU A 19 10.16 5.42 -2.65
CA LEU A 19 9.31 4.29 -2.26
C LEU A 19 8.06 4.19 -3.13
N SER A 20 7.43 5.31 -3.45
CA SER A 20 6.25 5.37 -4.32
C SER A 20 6.54 4.82 -5.72
N GLU A 21 7.66 5.23 -6.33
CA GLU A 21 8.06 4.76 -7.66
C GLU A 21 8.35 3.25 -7.65
N VAL A 22 9.17 2.78 -6.71
CA VAL A 22 9.51 1.35 -6.61
C VAL A 22 8.27 0.50 -6.29
N LEU A 23 7.36 1.00 -5.45
CA LEU A 23 6.12 0.31 -5.14
C LEU A 23 5.21 0.23 -6.37
N ALA A 24 5.07 1.32 -7.13
CA ALA A 24 4.31 1.35 -8.38
C ALA A 24 4.90 0.41 -9.46
N GLU A 25 6.23 0.26 -9.52
CA GLU A 25 6.91 -0.70 -10.40
C GLU A 25 6.76 -2.16 -9.94
N ALA A 26 6.69 -2.39 -8.62
CA ALA A 26 6.59 -3.73 -8.05
C ALA A 26 5.17 -4.32 -8.10
N ILE A 27 4.14 -3.47 -7.91
CA ILE A 27 2.72 -3.91 -7.86
C ILE A 27 2.29 -4.77 -9.05
N PRO A 28 2.63 -4.45 -10.33
CA PRO A 28 2.28 -5.30 -11.47
C PRO A 28 2.85 -6.72 -11.41
N SER A 29 3.87 -6.96 -10.58
CA SER A 29 4.48 -8.26 -10.37
C SER A 29 3.88 -9.03 -9.17
N PHE A 30 3.06 -8.38 -8.35
CA PHE A 30 2.37 -9.03 -7.24
C PHE A 30 1.23 -9.88 -7.77
N SER A 31 1.17 -11.13 -7.30
CA SER A 31 0.09 -12.07 -7.62
C SER A 31 -0.90 -12.21 -6.46
N THR A 32 -0.46 -11.88 -5.25
CA THR A 32 -1.24 -12.01 -4.01
C THR A 32 -0.97 -10.86 -3.05
N THR A 33 -1.87 -10.65 -2.08
CA THR A 33 -1.66 -9.71 -0.97
C THR A 33 -0.39 -10.03 -0.17
N ASP A 34 -0.02 -11.31 -0.04
CA ASP A 34 1.22 -11.74 0.60
C ASP A 34 2.48 -11.24 -0.11
N ASP A 35 2.48 -11.13 -1.45
CA ASP A 35 3.64 -10.57 -2.18
C ASP A 35 3.87 -9.10 -1.81
N ALA A 36 2.78 -8.35 -1.67
CA ALA A 36 2.84 -6.96 -1.23
C ALA A 36 3.36 -6.84 0.21
N ILE A 37 2.94 -7.73 1.10
CA ILE A 37 3.43 -7.76 2.49
C ILE A 37 4.92 -8.09 2.54
N ASN A 38 5.35 -9.14 1.85
CA ASN A 38 6.77 -9.52 1.78
C ASN A 38 7.65 -8.37 1.24
N PHE A 39 7.13 -7.63 0.26
CA PHE A 39 7.80 -6.43 -0.25
C PHE A 39 7.91 -5.34 0.83
N LEU A 40 6.83 -5.05 1.55
CA LEU A 40 6.80 -4.05 2.62
C LEU A 40 7.71 -4.44 3.79
N GLU A 41 7.71 -5.71 4.20
CA GLU A 41 8.60 -6.24 5.23
C GLU A 41 10.07 -6.09 4.84
N SER A 42 10.42 -6.33 3.56
CA SER A 42 11.79 -6.13 3.06
C SER A 42 12.28 -4.67 3.17
N ARG A 43 11.34 -3.72 3.29
CA ARG A 43 11.59 -2.28 3.46
C ARG A 43 11.45 -1.81 4.91
N GLY A 44 11.23 -2.74 5.85
CA GLY A 44 11.11 -2.46 7.28
C GLY A 44 9.72 -1.97 7.71
N PHE A 45 8.68 -2.30 6.94
CA PHE A 45 7.29 -2.11 7.36
C PHE A 45 6.73 -3.43 7.89
N GLU A 46 6.39 -3.48 9.17
CA GLU A 46 5.79 -4.66 9.81
C GLU A 46 4.27 -4.53 9.78
N ILE A 47 3.66 -4.87 8.63
CA ILE A 47 2.22 -4.76 8.37
C ILE A 47 1.66 -6.14 8.02
N THR A 48 0.60 -6.56 8.69
CA THR A 48 -0.07 -7.83 8.37
C THR A 48 -1.12 -7.68 7.27
N ALA A 49 -1.50 -8.81 6.64
CA ALA A 49 -2.54 -8.84 5.62
C ALA A 49 -3.87 -8.25 6.09
N VAL A 50 -4.25 -8.55 7.35
CA VAL A 50 -5.50 -8.04 7.95
C VAL A 50 -5.46 -6.52 8.10
N GLU A 51 -4.30 -5.97 8.47
CA GLU A 51 -4.14 -4.53 8.67
C GLU A 51 -4.11 -3.79 7.33
N LEU A 52 -3.41 -4.36 6.35
CA LEU A 52 -3.36 -3.82 4.99
C LEU A 52 -4.75 -3.84 4.33
N ALA A 53 -5.46 -4.97 4.41
CA ALA A 53 -6.81 -5.10 3.89
C ALA A 53 -7.81 -4.17 4.59
N ARG A 54 -7.65 -3.98 5.91
CA ARG A 54 -8.46 -3.03 6.68
C ARG A 54 -8.20 -1.59 6.24
N ALA A 55 -6.93 -1.18 6.12
CA ALA A 55 -6.58 0.15 5.64
C ALA A 55 -7.09 0.40 4.22
N ALA A 56 -6.94 -0.58 3.32
CA ALA A 56 -7.42 -0.49 1.95
C ALA A 56 -8.97 -0.40 1.91
N SER A 57 -9.66 -1.16 2.77
CA SER A 57 -11.11 -1.09 2.92
C SER A 57 -11.59 0.26 3.49
N ASP A 58 -10.91 0.79 4.50
CA ASP A 58 -11.22 2.11 5.07
C ASP A 58 -11.00 3.21 4.02
N GLU A 59 -9.94 3.11 3.22
CA GLU A 59 -9.64 4.10 2.17
C GLU A 59 -10.63 4.02 0.99
N ALA A 60 -11.02 2.81 0.58
CA ALA A 60 -12.08 2.62 -0.41
C ALA A 60 -13.44 3.16 0.05
N ARG A 61 -13.72 3.18 1.36
CA ARG A 61 -14.96 3.71 1.94
C ARG A 61 -14.98 5.22 2.09
N ASN A 62 -13.82 5.89 2.09
CA ASN A 62 -13.71 7.34 2.23
C ASN A 62 -13.90 8.11 0.90
N GLU A 63 -14.35 7.45 -0.17
CA GLU A 63 -14.69 8.03 -1.49
C GLU A 63 -13.55 8.83 -2.18
N ILE A 64 -12.33 8.77 -1.67
CA ILE A 64 -11.15 9.22 -2.39
C ILE A 64 -10.88 8.13 -3.44
N PRO A 65 -10.82 8.43 -4.74
CA PRO A 65 -10.54 7.43 -5.76
C PRO A 65 -9.19 6.77 -5.45
N VAL A 66 -9.24 5.56 -4.92
CA VAL A 66 -8.07 4.78 -4.52
C VAL A 66 -7.16 4.64 -5.75
N GLY A 67 -6.05 5.37 -5.75
CA GLY A 67 -5.08 5.39 -6.85
C GLY A 67 -5.07 6.64 -7.75
N GLU A 68 -6.02 7.57 -7.69
CA GLU A 68 -5.89 8.84 -8.44
C GLU A 68 -5.08 9.86 -7.62
N GLY A 69 -3.76 9.84 -7.82
CA GLY A 69 -2.85 10.88 -7.30
C GLY A 69 -2.11 10.55 -5.99
N GLU A 70 -2.37 9.41 -5.38
CA GLU A 70 -1.67 8.95 -4.16
C GLU A 70 -0.42 8.10 -4.43
N GLY A 71 0.13 8.14 -5.65
CA GLY A 71 1.37 7.43 -6.00
C GLY A 71 1.30 5.91 -5.77
N GLY A 72 2.42 5.31 -5.35
CA GLY A 72 2.53 3.88 -5.07
C GLY A 72 1.63 3.41 -3.93
N TYR A 73 1.33 4.27 -2.94
CA TYR A 73 0.41 3.92 -1.86
C TYR A 73 -1.01 3.65 -2.38
N GLY A 74 -1.54 4.57 -3.18
CA GLY A 74 -2.87 4.42 -3.77
C GLY A 74 -2.95 3.20 -4.69
N ALA A 75 -1.90 2.94 -5.48
CA ALA A 75 -1.81 1.75 -6.32
C ALA A 75 -1.83 0.45 -5.49
N LEU A 76 -1.14 0.43 -4.35
CA LEU A 76 -1.13 -0.70 -3.43
C LEU A 76 -2.52 -0.92 -2.79
N MET A 77 -3.14 0.14 -2.27
CA MET A 77 -4.48 0.03 -1.67
C MET A 77 -5.50 -0.50 -2.69
N ARG A 78 -5.41 -0.05 -3.94
CA ARG A 78 -6.27 -0.54 -5.02
C ARG A 78 -6.02 -2.02 -5.31
N PHE A 79 -4.75 -2.43 -5.43
CA PHE A 79 -4.38 -3.83 -5.64
C PHE A 79 -4.96 -4.74 -4.55
N VAL A 80 -4.88 -4.31 -3.29
CA VAL A 80 -5.38 -5.06 -2.12
C VAL A 80 -6.91 -5.12 -2.06
N VAL A 81 -7.62 -4.12 -2.60
CA VAL A 81 -9.10 -4.16 -2.70
C VAL A 81 -9.56 -5.06 -3.85
N GLU A 82 -8.77 -5.12 -4.93
CA GLU A 82 -9.09 -5.90 -6.14
C GLU A 82 -8.68 -7.39 -6.05
N HIS A 83 -7.92 -7.80 -5.03
CA HIS A 83 -7.45 -9.19 -4.77
C HIS A 83 -7.99 -9.76 -3.46
#